data_AF-A0AAV5DU80-F1
#
_entry.id   AF-A0AAV5DU80-F1
#
_cell.length_a   1.000
_cell.length_b   1.000
_cell.length_c   1.000
_cell.angle_alpha   90.00
_cell.angle_beta   90.00
_cell.angle_gamma   90.00
#
_symmetry.space_group_name_H-M   'P 1'
#
loop_
_entity.id
_entity.type
_entity.pdbx_description
1 polymer ?
#
loop_
_entity_poly.entity_id
_entity_poly.type
_entity_poly.pdbx_seq_one_letter_code
_entity_poly.pdbx_strand_id
1 'polypeptide(L)'
;MASNRRVGGATLQMLICLCLLAAAASGLEIPHYSSAYTASNPEQQFGYTPGRVIVLDLGNTNSCVTGYGPGNTMFQFCVPSWVAFTEDGTTFVGDAARNHAEIDPENAIFGLKRLLGQR
;
A
#
# COMPACT_ATOMS: atom_id res chain seq x y z
N MET A 1 17.39 -29.30 38.57
CA MET A 1 16.35 -28.85 37.62
C MET A 1 16.62 -27.39 37.27
N ALA A 2 16.99 -27.12 36.01
CA ALA A 2 17.36 -25.80 35.53
C ALA A 2 16.17 -24.83 35.64
N SER A 3 16.31 -23.76 36.42
CA SER A 3 15.30 -22.73 36.56
C SER A 3 15.82 -21.42 36.00
N ASN A 4 15.24 -21.06 34.87
CA ASN A 4 15.49 -19.89 34.05
C ASN A 4 15.17 -18.61 34.87
N ARG A 5 16.17 -18.06 35.57
CA ARG A 5 15.99 -16.82 36.33
C ARG A 5 16.11 -15.63 35.39
N ARG A 6 14.95 -15.01 35.18
CA ARG A 6 14.73 -13.77 34.45
C ARG A 6 15.82 -12.75 34.81
N VAL A 7 16.65 -12.40 33.83
CA VAL A 7 17.49 -11.20 33.89
C VAL A 7 16.53 -10.02 34.08
N GLY A 8 16.64 -9.33 35.21
CA GLY A 8 15.75 -8.23 35.55
C GLY A 8 15.78 -7.13 34.49
N GLY A 9 14.65 -6.44 34.28
CA GLY A 9 14.55 -5.40 33.24
C GLY A 9 15.68 -4.37 33.30
N ALA A 10 16.15 -4.02 34.50
CA ALA A 10 17.26 -3.08 34.70
C ALA A 10 18.62 -3.62 34.19
N THR A 11 18.90 -4.92 34.29
CA THR A 11 20.17 -5.51 33.82
C THR A 11 20.18 -5.71 32.30
N LEU A 12 19.03 -6.02 31.70
CA LEU A 12 18.92 -6.10 30.23
C LEU A 12 19.02 -4.72 29.58
N GLN A 13 18.44 -3.70 30.21
CA GLN A 13 18.44 -2.33 29.70
C GLN A 13 19.81 -1.65 29.84
N MET A 14 20.56 -1.95 30.91
CA MET A 14 21.97 -1.57 31.05
C MET A 14 22.85 -2.20 29.97
N LEU A 15 22.62 -3.48 29.62
CA LEU A 15 23.39 -4.19 28.58
C LEU A 15 23.13 -3.60 27.19
N ILE A 16 21.88 -3.27 26.87
CA ILE A 16 21.52 -2.63 25.60
C ILE A 16 22.12 -1.22 25.52
N CYS A 17 22.08 -0.43 26.59
CA CYS A 17 22.73 0.89 26.62
C CYS A 17 24.25 0.80 26.43
N LEU A 18 24.91 -0.18 27.07
CA LEU A 18 26.36 -0.38 26.94
C LEU A 18 26.75 -0.80 25.51
N CYS A 19 25.96 -1.66 24.87
CA CYS A 19 26.17 -2.06 23.47
C CYS A 19 25.95 -0.90 22.48
N LEU A 20 24.95 -0.04 22.72
CA LEU A 20 24.68 1.14 21.87
C LEU A 20 25.75 2.23 22.04
N LEU A 21 26.28 2.43 23.25
CA LEU A 21 27.39 3.36 23.50
C LEU A 21 28.70 2.88 22.85
N ALA A 22 28.94 1.56 22.79
CA ALA A 22 30.11 0.99 22.12
C ALA A 22 30.04 1.09 20.58
N ALA A 23 28.84 1.06 20.00
CA ALA A 23 28.63 1.22 18.55
C ALA A 23 28.87 2.67 18.07
N ALA A 24 28.72 3.67 18.93
CA ALA A 24 28.96 5.07 18.58
C ALA A 24 30.46 5.40 18.39
N ALA A 25 31.38 4.60 18.92
CA ALA A 25 32.82 4.83 18.82
C ALA A 25 33.47 4.18 17.57
N SER A 26 32.72 3.43 16.78
CA SER A 26 33.25 2.68 15.62
C SER A 26 32.75 3.18 14.27
N GLY A 27 31.96 4.27 14.23
CA GLY A 27 31.47 4.86 12.97
C GLY A 27 30.67 3.90 12.09
N LEU A 28 30.13 2.82 12.66
CA LEU A 28 29.39 1.82 11.91
C LEU A 28 27.92 2.21 11.89
N GLU A 29 27.50 2.87 10.81
CA GLU A 29 26.09 3.10 10.51
C GLU A 29 25.38 1.74 10.41
N ILE A 30 24.33 1.54 11.21
CA ILE A 30 23.36 0.48 11.00
C ILE A 30 22.15 1.10 10.27
N PRO A 31 22.04 1.01 8.93
CA PRO A 31 20.77 1.25 8.27
C PRO A 31 20.04 -0.09 8.15
N HIS A 32 19.35 -0.51 9.21
CA HIS A 32 18.32 -1.55 9.10
C HIS A 32 16.95 -0.92 9.32
N TYR A 33 16.45 -0.26 8.28
CA TYR A 33 15.01 -0.15 8.06
C TYR A 33 14.68 -0.74 6.69
N SER A 34 14.51 -2.06 6.68
CA SER A 34 13.78 -2.76 5.63
C SER A 34 12.73 -3.59 6.36
N SER A 35 11.56 -2.99 6.61
CA SER A 35 10.35 -3.79 6.82
C SER A 35 9.92 -4.32 5.45
N ALA A 36 10.71 -5.26 4.93
CA ALA A 36 10.29 -6.12 3.85
C ALA A 36 9.34 -7.13 4.49
N TYR A 37 8.07 -7.02 4.12
CA TYR A 37 7.05 -8.03 4.34
C TYR A 37 7.62 -9.40 3.95
N THR A 38 7.85 -10.26 4.94
CA THR A 38 8.43 -11.60 4.78
C THR A 38 7.47 -12.46 3.96
N ALA A 39 7.62 -12.47 2.63
CA ALA A 39 7.05 -13.49 1.77
C ALA A 39 8.13 -14.55 1.52
N SER A 40 7.96 -15.71 2.13
CA SER A 40 8.87 -16.86 2.11
C SER A 40 8.89 -17.62 0.78
N ASN A 41 8.87 -16.95 -0.38
CA ASN A 41 8.89 -17.61 -1.68
C ASN A 41 9.93 -16.96 -2.62
N PRO A 42 11.07 -17.63 -2.89
CA PRO A 42 12.18 -17.04 -3.65
C PRO A 42 11.94 -16.96 -5.17
N GLU A 43 10.76 -17.34 -5.67
CA GLU A 43 10.46 -17.33 -7.12
C GLU A 43 9.81 -16.04 -7.64
N GLN A 44 9.49 -15.06 -6.78
CA GLN A 44 8.80 -13.83 -7.21
C GLN A 44 9.71 -12.59 -7.18
N GLN A 45 10.95 -12.72 -7.67
CA GLN A 45 11.73 -11.57 -8.10
C GLN A 45 11.19 -11.07 -9.45
N PHE A 46 10.01 -10.44 -9.44
CA PHE A 46 9.53 -9.76 -10.64
C PHE A 46 10.37 -8.50 -10.85
N GLY A 47 11.31 -8.57 -11.80
CA GLY A 47 12.30 -7.54 -12.11
C GLY A 47 11.70 -6.28 -12.71
N TYR A 48 10.95 -5.52 -11.92
CA TYR A 48 10.38 -4.26 -12.35
C TYR A 48 11.23 -3.08 -11.91
N THR A 49 11.69 -2.31 -12.90
CA THR A 49 12.31 -1.00 -12.68
C THR A 49 11.28 -0.07 -12.01
N PRO A 50 11.61 0.58 -10.87
CA PRO A 50 10.76 1.60 -10.27
C PRO A 50 10.32 2.63 -11.34
N GLY A 51 9.02 2.91 -11.41
CA GLY A 51 8.42 3.79 -12.43
C GLY A 51 7.87 3.11 -13.68
N ARG A 52 8.12 1.81 -13.92
CA ARG A 52 7.49 1.05 -15.04
C ARG A 52 6.26 0.24 -14.64
N VAL A 53 6.08 -0.03 -13.34
CA VAL A 53 4.95 -0.81 -12.84
C VAL A 53 4.17 -0.05 -11.80
N ILE A 54 2.87 -0.12 -11.96
CA ILE A 54 1.86 0.37 -11.04
C ILE A 54 1.00 -0.80 -10.60
N VAL A 55 0.50 -0.74 -9.37
CA VAL A 55 -0.49 -1.65 -8.83
C VAL A 55 -1.85 -1.00 -8.97
N LEU A 56 -2.80 -1.74 -9.52
CA LEU A 56 -4.19 -1.31 -9.66
C LEU A 56 -5.08 -2.17 -8.78
N ASP A 57 -5.79 -1.53 -7.87
CA ASP A 57 -6.90 -2.13 -7.13
C ASP A 57 -8.21 -1.69 -7.77
N LEU A 58 -9.02 -2.68 -8.17
CA LEU A 58 -10.33 -2.47 -8.78
C LEU A 58 -11.40 -2.89 -7.77
N GLY A 59 -11.70 -1.99 -6.84
CA GLY A 59 -12.71 -2.17 -5.81
C GLY A 59 -14.12 -1.84 -6.30
N ASN A 60 -15.10 -2.28 -5.53
CA ASN A 60 -16.52 -2.05 -5.85
C ASN A 60 -16.94 -0.58 -5.74
N THR A 61 -16.38 0.12 -4.76
CA THR A 61 -16.75 1.52 -4.44
C THR A 61 -15.67 2.49 -4.88
N ASN A 62 -14.41 2.16 -4.62
CA ASN A 62 -13.25 2.93 -5.05
C ASN A 62 -12.26 2.00 -5.74
N SER A 63 -11.56 2.54 -6.73
CA SER A 63 -10.40 1.92 -7.35
C SER A 63 -9.18 2.75 -7.01
N CYS A 64 -8.07 2.09 -6.74
CA CYS A 64 -6.83 2.75 -6.32
C CYS A 64 -5.67 2.37 -7.24
N VAL A 65 -4.74 3.30 -7.42
CA VAL A 65 -3.46 3.07 -8.06
C VAL A 65 -2.36 3.39 -7.08
N THR A 66 -1.32 2.55 -7.02
CA THR A 66 -0.09 2.84 -6.28
C THR A 66 1.14 2.49 -7.10
N GLY A 67 2.24 3.19 -6.87
CA GLY A 67 3.48 2.98 -7.58
C GLY A 67 4.59 3.87 -7.09
N TYR A 68 5.71 3.88 -7.82
CA TYR A 68 6.86 4.72 -7.55
C TYR A 68 7.09 5.70 -8.70
N GLY A 69 7.14 6.99 -8.38
CA GLY A 69 7.48 8.06 -9.31
C GLY A 69 8.98 8.38 -9.31
N PRO A 70 9.38 9.50 -9.93
CA PRO A 70 10.76 9.97 -9.93
C PRO A 70 11.36 10.04 -8.51
N GLY A 71 12.62 9.64 -8.37
CA GLY A 71 13.32 9.63 -7.07
C GLY A 71 12.85 8.54 -6.10
N ASN A 72 12.23 7.45 -6.59
CA ASN A 72 11.65 6.39 -5.74
C ASN A 72 10.60 6.92 -4.74
N THR A 73 9.90 7.99 -5.11
CA THR A 73 8.81 8.53 -4.30
C THR A 73 7.56 7.68 -4.51
N MET A 74 7.04 7.09 -3.43
CA MET A 74 5.79 6.33 -3.50
C MET A 74 4.60 7.28 -3.71
N PHE A 75 3.67 6.90 -4.59
CA PHE A 75 2.38 7.57 -4.73
C PHE A 75 1.22 6.59 -4.59
N GLN A 76 0.09 7.07 -4.12
CA GLN A 76 -1.18 6.35 -4.11
C GLN A 76 -2.33 7.32 -4.35
N PHE A 77 -3.23 6.95 -5.27
CA PHE A 77 -4.44 7.71 -5.56
C PHE A 77 -5.63 6.76 -5.62
N CYS A 78 -6.77 7.19 -5.08
CA CYS A 78 -8.02 6.44 -5.14
C CYS A 78 -9.11 7.31 -5.74
N VAL A 79 -9.92 6.72 -6.62
CA VAL A 79 -11.05 7.35 -7.28
C VAL A 79 -12.31 6.50 -7.11
N PRO A 80 -13.51 7.09 -7.12
CA PRO A 80 -14.75 6.32 -7.11
C PRO A 80 -14.84 5.39 -8.33
N SER A 81 -15.29 4.16 -8.12
CA SER A 81 -15.58 3.17 -9.18
C SER A 81 -16.94 3.46 -9.82
N TRP A 82 -17.07 4.65 -10.40
CA TRP A 82 -18.29 5.18 -11.01
C TRP A 82 -18.04 5.61 -12.44
N VAL A 83 -18.99 5.33 -13.33
CA VAL A 83 -19.02 5.81 -14.72
C VAL A 83 -20.44 6.29 -15.02
N ALA A 84 -20.59 7.41 -15.71
CA ALA A 84 -21.90 7.89 -16.15
C ALA A 84 -21.86 8.33 -17.62
N PHE A 85 -22.97 8.13 -18.33
CA PHE A 85 -23.09 8.44 -19.75
C PHE A 85 -24.24 9.43 -19.97
N THR A 86 -23.96 10.56 -20.60
CA THR A 86 -24.99 11.54 -20.92
C THR A 86 -25.61 11.25 -22.30
N GLU A 87 -26.82 11.78 -22.53
CA GLU A 87 -27.53 11.63 -23.82
C GLU A 87 -26.75 12.22 -25.01
N ASP A 88 -25.92 13.24 -24.77
CA ASP A 88 -25.06 13.85 -25.79
C ASP A 88 -23.79 13.03 -26.11
N GLY A 89 -23.63 11.87 -25.46
CA GLY A 89 -22.52 10.94 -25.66
C GLY A 89 -21.28 11.22 -24.80
N THR A 90 -21.32 12.22 -23.90
CA THR A 90 -20.22 12.47 -22.96
C THR A 90 -20.12 11.36 -21.91
N THR A 91 -18.89 11.00 -21.52
CA THR A 91 -18.64 10.01 -20.47
C THR A 91 -17.96 10.66 -19.28
N PHE A 92 -18.56 10.56 -18.11
CA PHE A 92 -17.96 10.94 -16.83
C PHE A 92 -17.40 9.71 -16.12
N VAL A 93 -16.31 9.90 -15.37
CA VAL A 93 -15.67 8.84 -14.57
C VAL A 93 -15.28 9.39 -13.20
N GLY A 94 -15.32 8.55 -12.16
CA GLY A 94 -14.85 8.92 -10.83
C GLY A 94 -15.76 9.91 -10.12
N ASP A 95 -15.19 10.96 -9.55
CA ASP A 95 -15.95 11.98 -8.81
C ASP A 95 -17.00 12.68 -9.69
N ALA A 96 -16.66 12.97 -10.96
CA ALA A 96 -17.60 13.58 -11.89
C ALA A 96 -18.83 12.69 -12.13
N ALA A 97 -18.62 11.38 -12.31
CA ALA A 97 -19.72 10.42 -12.49
C ALA A 97 -20.57 10.28 -11.23
N ARG A 98 -19.93 10.19 -10.05
CA ARG A 98 -20.65 10.13 -8.77
C ARG A 98 -21.51 11.36 -8.54
N ASN A 99 -20.97 12.55 -8.80
CA ASN A 99 -21.72 13.80 -8.64
C ASN A 99 -22.84 13.90 -9.69
N HIS A 100 -22.61 13.45 -10.93
CA HIS A 100 -23.65 13.39 -11.96
C HIS A 100 -24.80 12.47 -11.56
N ALA A 101 -24.51 11.35 -10.89
CA ALA A 101 -25.52 10.41 -10.42
C ALA A 101 -26.47 10.98 -9.36
N GLU A 102 -26.11 12.09 -8.69
CA GLU A 102 -27.04 12.81 -7.82
C GLU A 102 -28.14 13.52 -8.63
N ILE A 103 -27.87 13.84 -9.89
CA ILE A 103 -28.79 14.53 -10.81
C ILE A 103 -29.52 13.52 -11.69
N ASP A 104 -28.78 12.56 -12.26
CA ASP A 104 -29.26 11.55 -13.19
C ASP A 104 -28.74 10.15 -12.80
N PRO A 105 -29.41 9.49 -11.85
CA PRO A 105 -28.95 8.21 -11.31
C PRO A 105 -29.14 7.03 -12.27
N GLU A 106 -30.09 7.10 -13.21
CA GLU A 106 -30.38 6.00 -14.14
C GLU A 106 -29.26 5.80 -15.16
N ASN A 107 -28.58 6.89 -15.51
CA ASN A 107 -27.47 6.88 -16.46
C ASN A 107 -26.08 6.72 -15.78
N ALA A 108 -26.06 6.42 -14.48
CA ALA A 108 -24.84 6.18 -13.72
C ALA A 108 -24.67 4.71 -13.34
N ILE A 109 -23.48 4.16 -13.59
CA ILE A 109 -23.11 2.79 -13.29
C ILE A 109 -22.10 2.78 -12.14
N PHE A 110 -22.44 2.02 -11.08
CA PHE A 110 -21.57 1.77 -9.93
C PHE A 110 -21.79 0.36 -9.41
N GLY A 111 -20.85 -0.14 -8.60
CA GLY A 111 -20.96 -1.48 -8.03
C GLY A 111 -20.77 -2.63 -9.02
N LEU A 112 -20.25 -2.34 -10.22
CA LEU A 112 -20.03 -3.30 -11.30
C LEU A 112 -19.23 -4.53 -10.86
N LYS A 113 -18.28 -4.35 -9.93
CA LYS A 113 -17.43 -5.42 -9.40
C LYS A 113 -18.23 -6.61 -8.85
N ARG A 114 -19.45 -6.38 -8.34
CA ARG A 114 -20.35 -7.43 -7.83
C ARG A 114 -20.99 -8.27 -8.93
N LEU A 115 -21.12 -7.73 -10.14
CA LEU A 115 -21.76 -8.36 -11.28
C LEU A 115 -20.76 -9.16 -12.14
N LEU A 116 -19.47 -8.84 -12.05
CA LEU A 116 -18.44 -9.56 -12.79
C LEU A 116 -18.45 -11.05 -12.44
N GLY A 117 -18.50 -11.90 -13.46
CA GLY A 117 -18.49 -13.36 -13.31
C GLY A 117 -19.84 -13.99 -12.95
N GLN A 118 -20.91 -13.21 -12.81
CA GLN A 118 -22.27 -13.75 -12.73
C GLN A 118 -22.75 -14.14 -14.15
N ARG A 119 -23.49 -15.26 -14.26
CA ARG A 119 -23.98 -15.84 -15.53
C ARG A 119 -25.49 -16.08 -15.45
#